data_AF-A0A4Y2USB9-F1
#
_entry.id   AF-A0A4Y2USB9-F1
#
_cell.length_a   1.000
_cell.length_b   1.000
_cell.length_c   1.000
_cell.angle_alpha   90.00
_cell.angle_beta   90.00
_cell.angle_gamma   90.00
#
_symmetry.space_group_name_H-M   'P 1'
#
loop_
_entity.id
_entity.type
_entity.pdbx_description
1 polymer ?
#
loop_
_entity_poly.entity_id
_entity_poly.type
_entity_poly.pdbx_seq_one_letter_code
_entity_poly.pdbx_strand_id
1 'polypeptide(L)' 'MAEYLASIFGTEKDKVNCSFYFKIGACRHGDRCSRIHNKPTFSQTVLLQNLYHNPQNSAQSADGSHCKF' A
#
# COMPACT_ATOMS: atom_id res chain seq x y z
N MET A 1 -12.47 -7.33 26.84
CA MET A 1 -11.06 -7.53 26.39
C MET A 1 -10.96 -7.86 24.91
N ALA A 2 -11.78 -8.78 24.38
CA ALA A 2 -11.83 -9.08 22.94
C ALA A 2 -12.21 -7.88 22.05
N GLU A 3 -13.19 -7.08 22.48
CA GLU A 3 -13.66 -5.89 21.75
C GLU A 3 -12.56 -4.81 21.58
N TYR A 4 -11.72 -4.65 22.60
CA TYR A 4 -10.59 -3.73 22.55
C TYR A 4 -9.57 -4.15 21.49
N LEU A 5 -9.23 -5.45 21.44
CA LEU A 5 -8.29 -5.99 20.45
C LEU A 5 -8.88 -5.91 19.02
N ALA A 6 -10.18 -6.19 18.86
CA ALA A 6 -10.88 -6.04 17.59
C ALA A 6 -10.88 -4.59 17.08
N SER A 7 -10.92 -3.61 17.99
CA SER A 7 -10.84 -2.18 17.62
C SER A 7 -9.45 -1.73 17.15
N ILE A 8 -8.41 -2.52 17.44
CA ILE A 8 -7.02 -2.21 17.11
C ILE A 8 -6.64 -2.84 15.77
N PHE A 9 -7.00 -4.09 15.54
CA PHE A 9 -6.53 -4.84 14.38
C PHE A 9 -6.98 -4.20 13.05
N GLY A 10 -6.03 -3.91 12.16
CA GLY A 10 -6.31 -3.31 10.85
C GLY A 10 -6.76 -1.84 10.88
N THR A 11 -6.80 -1.21 12.05
CA THR A 11 -7.09 0.22 12.21
C THR A 11 -5.81 1.02 12.43
N GLU A 12 -5.92 2.36 12.41
CA GLU A 12 -4.79 3.24 12.71
C GLU A 12 -4.29 3.14 14.16
N LYS A 13 -5.10 2.55 15.06
CA LYS A 13 -4.73 2.25 16.44
C LYS A 13 -3.69 1.12 16.51
N ASP A 14 -3.58 0.30 15.46
CA ASP A 14 -2.49 -0.65 15.32
C ASP A 14 -1.17 0.09 15.07
N LYS A 15 -0.29 0.02 16.08
CA LYS A 15 1.05 0.60 16.03
C LYS A 15 2.07 -0.35 15.41
N VAL A 16 1.76 -1.64 15.27
CA VAL A 16 2.65 -2.68 14.76
C VAL A 16 2.44 -2.85 13.26
N ASN A 17 1.20 -3.05 12.83
CA ASN A 17 0.87 -3.23 11.42
C ASN A 17 0.54 -1.91 10.73
N CYS A 18 0.92 -1.80 9.47
CA CYS A 18 0.55 -0.66 8.65
C CYS A 18 -0.93 -0.75 8.25
N SER A 19 -1.77 0.14 8.79
CA SER A 19 -3.20 0.19 8.47
C SER A 19 -3.48 0.48 6.98
N PHE A 20 -2.61 1.27 6.33
CA PHE A 20 -2.72 1.55 4.88
C PHE A 20 -2.43 0.30 4.05
N TYR A 21 -1.33 -0.38 4.33
CA TYR A 21 -1.00 -1.61 3.62
C TYR A 21 -2.04 -2.70 3.85
N PHE A 22 -2.52 -2.86 5.09
CA PHE A 22 -3.50 -3.87 5.43
C PHE A 22 -4.86 -3.66 4.72
N LYS A 23 -5.35 -2.42 4.68
CA LYS A 23 -6.67 -2.12 4.07
C LYS A 23 -6.61 -1.91 2.55
N ILE A 24 -5.55 -1.27 2.05
CA ILE A 24 -5.46 -0.82 0.66
C ILE A 24 -4.54 -1.74 -0.18
N GLY A 25 -3.65 -2.50 0.46
CA GLY A 25 -2.63 -3.31 -0.22
C GLY A 25 -1.39 -2.52 -0.69
N ALA A 26 -1.35 -1.21 -0.42
CA ALA A 26 -0.24 -0.33 -0.79
C ALA A 26 0.04 0.71 0.31
N CYS A 27 1.30 1.14 0.41
CA CYS A 27 1.75 2.15 1.37
C CYS A 27 2.71 3.12 0.68
N ARG A 28 2.53 4.42 0.93
CA ARG A 28 3.35 5.50 0.34
C ARG A 28 4.84 5.41 0.72
N HIS A 29 5.15 4.77 1.85
CA HIS A 29 6.52 4.61 2.33
C HIS A 29 7.22 3.39 1.71
N GLY A 30 6.48 2.51 1.01
CA GLY A 30 7.01 1.26 0.47
C GLY A 30 7.71 0.44 1.55
N ASP A 31 8.86 -0.15 1.20
CA ASP A 31 9.65 -0.96 2.13
C ASP A 31 10.33 -0.15 3.24
N ARG A 32 10.35 1.19 3.13
CA ARG A 32 10.86 2.09 4.18
C ARG A 32 9.81 2.42 5.26
N CYS A 33 8.63 1.80 5.21
CA CYS A 33 7.62 2.01 6.24
C CYS A 33 8.15 1.53 7.61
N SER A 34 7.88 2.29 8.67
CA SER A 34 8.23 1.90 10.03
C SER A 34 7.32 0.81 10.61
N ARG A 35 6.19 0.54 9.96
CA ARG A 35 5.21 -0.47 10.36
C ARG A 35 5.28 -1.69 9.43
N ILE A 36 4.81 -2.83 9.92
CA ILE A 36 4.91 -4.10 9.20
C ILE A 36 3.90 -4.16 8.04
N HIS A 37 4.38 -4.65 6.89
CA HIS A 37 3.59 -4.95 5.69
C HIS A 37 3.44 -6.48 5.53
N ASN A 38 2.34 -7.05 6.01
CA ASN A 38 2.10 -8.48 5.92
C ASN A 38 1.58 -8.85 4.52
N LYS A 39 2.43 -9.49 3.69
CA LYS A 39 1.99 -10.10 2.42
C LYS A 39 1.38 -11.47 2.68
N PRO A 40 0.09 -11.67 2.37
CA PRO A 40 -0.53 -12.98 2.51
C PRO A 40 0.06 -13.95 1.47
N THR A 41 0.31 -15.20 1.88
CA THR A 41 0.77 -16.26 0.98
C THR A 41 -0.34 -16.75 0.05
N PHE A 42 -1.59 -16.56 0.45
CA PHE A 42 -2.78 -16.85 -0.33
C PHE A 42 -3.79 -15.70 -0.16
N SER A 43 -4.37 -15.24 -1.27
CA SER A 43 -5.38 -14.19 -1.28
C SER A 43 -6.35 -14.40 -2.44
N GLN A 44 -7.60 -14.01 -2.23
CA GLN A 44 -8.60 -13.95 -3.30
C GLN A 44 -8.39 -12.71 -4.19
N THR A 45 -7.72 -11.69 -3.69
CA THR A 45 -7.43 -10.44 -4.41
C THR A 45 -5.96 -10.35 -4.75
N VAL A 46 -5.66 -9.89 -5.97
CA VAL A 46 -4.30 -9.65 -6.49
C VAL A 46 -4.11 -8.17 -6.79
N LEU A 47 -2.88 -7.68 -6.63
CA LEU A 47 -2.51 -6.30 -6.90
C LEU A 47 -1.44 -6.27 -8.00
N LEU A 48 -1.76 -5.60 -9.12
CA LEU A 48 -0.85 -5.38 -10.24
C LEU A 48 -0.36 -3.92 -10.20
N GLN A 49 0.85 -3.73 -9.66
CA GLN A 49 1.43 -2.40 -9.51
C GLN A 49 1.74 -1.80 -10.87
N ASN A 50 1.40 -0.52 -11.05
CA ASN A 50 1.76 0.26 -12.25
C ASN A 50 1.27 -0.38 -13.57
N LEU A 51 0.13 -1.09 -13.54
CA LEU A 51 -0.41 -1.78 -14.72
C LEU A 51 -0.97 -0.82 -15.77
N TYR A 52 -1.66 0.23 -15.33
CA TYR A 52 -2.29 1.20 -16.22
C TYR A 52 -1.54 2.52 -16.17
N HIS A 53 -0.97 2.90 -17.31
CA HIS A 53 -0.39 4.22 -17.53
C HIS A 53 -1.42 5.10 -18.23
N ASN A 54 -1.89 6.15 -17.56
CA ASN A 54 -2.76 7.13 -18.19
C ASN A 54 -2.05 7.75 -19.42
N PRO A 55 -2.63 7.70 -20.64
CA PRO A 55 -2.03 8.29 -21.83
C PRO A 55 -1.65 9.78 -21.65
N GLN A 56 -2.41 10.54 -20.86
CA GLN A 56 -2.09 11.94 -20.56
C GLN A 56 -0.80 12.10 -19.73
N ASN A 57 -0.51 11.15 -18.84
CA ASN A 57 0.74 11.11 -18.09
C ASN A 57 1.90 10.53 -18.92
N SER A 58 1.60 9.62 -19.87
CA SER A 58 2.62 9.04 -20.73
C SER A 58 3.28 10.09 -21.64
N ALA A 59 2.52 11.09 -22.09
CA ALA A 59 3.03 12.23 -22.84
C ALA A 59 4.02 13.08 -22.04
N GLN A 60 3.87 13.16 -20.71
CA GLN A 60 4.83 13.86 -19.82
C GLN A 60 6.11 13.04 -19.59
N SER A 61 6.04 11.71 -19.67
CA SER A 61 7.20 10.83 -19.44
C SER A 61 8.14 10.73 -20.65
N ALA A 62 7.66 11.07 -21.87
CA ALA A 62 8.48 11.10 -23.08
C ALA A 62 9.52 12.25 -23.09
N ASP A 63 9.33 13.27 -22.26
CA ASP A 63 10.26 14.39 -22.09
C ASP A 63 11.35 14.12 -21.03
N GLY A 64 11.42 12.90 -20.45
CA GLY A 64 12.44 12.53 -19.48
C GLY A 64 12.41 13.33 -18.15
N SER A 65 11.44 14.23 -17.99
CA SER A 65 11.25 15.06 -16.81
C SER A 65 10.38 14.30 -15.80
N HIS A 66 11.06 13.43 -15.04
CA HIS A 66 10.69 13.04 -13.68
C HIS A 66 9.66 11.88 -13.48
N CYS A 67 10.10 10.65 -13.74
CA CYS A 67 9.66 9.50 -12.93
C CYS A 67 10.66 9.29 -11.78
N LYS A 68 10.42 9.91 -10.62
CA LYS A 68 11.04 9.48 -9.36
C LYS A 68 10.01 8.66 -8.59
N PHE A 69 10.29 7.36 -8.45
CA PHE A 69 9.79 6.54 -7.35
C PHE A 69 10.86 6.49 -6.25
#